data_AF-A0A820C4Q9-F1
#
_entry.id   AF-A0A820C4Q9-F1
#
_cell.length_a   1.000
_cell.length_b   1.000
_cell.length_c   1.000
_cell.angle_alpha   90.00
_cell.angle_beta   90.00
_cell.angle_gamma   90.00
#
_symmetry.space_group_name_H-M   'P 1'
#
loop_
_entity.id
_entity.type
_entity.pdbx_description
1 polymer ?
#
loop_
_entity_poly.entity_id
_entity_poly.type
_entity_poly.pdbx_seq_one_letter_code
_entity_poly.pdbx_strand_id
1 'polypeptide(L)'
;MTDDALLHDELMMLPDYFSSITKEKKLGLKKITKISAACQLLNAQQIGKTMFYEYCKLITLYLTVPVATVIAERSFSVLNRIKTYLRCTMSQQRLNHVIIPHIHKDKLDSLDLNSVCSDFISKNENRKTFFGAV
;
A
#
# COMPACT_ATOMS: atom_id res chain seq x y z
N MET A 1 -26.72 -5.18 -15.63
CA MET A 1 -25.93 -6.39 -15.96
C MET A 1 -24.95 -6.54 -14.82
N THR A 2 -25.11 -7.62 -14.05
CA THR A 2 -24.43 -7.85 -12.77
C THR A 2 -22.92 -7.93 -12.96
N ASP A 3 -22.13 -7.31 -12.08
CA ASP A 3 -20.65 -7.27 -12.14
C ASP A 3 -20.02 -8.67 -12.31
N ASP A 4 -20.71 -9.71 -11.83
CA ASP A 4 -20.31 -11.12 -11.99
C ASP A 4 -20.27 -11.60 -13.46
N ALA A 5 -21.14 -11.07 -14.33
CA ALA A 5 -21.17 -11.45 -15.74
C ALA A 5 -19.97 -10.87 -16.50
N LEU A 6 -19.57 -9.64 -16.17
CA LEU A 6 -18.38 -8.99 -16.75
C LEU A 6 -17.10 -9.75 -16.37
N LEU A 7 -16.96 -10.16 -15.11
CA LEU A 7 -15.80 -10.95 -14.67
C LEU A 7 -15.77 -12.34 -15.32
N HIS A 8 -16.93 -12.98 -15.49
CA HIS A 8 -17.01 -14.28 -16.16
C HIS A 8 -16.57 -14.19 -17.63
N ASP A 9 -17.06 -13.18 -18.35
CA ASP A 9 -16.72 -12.95 -19.75
C ASP A 9 -15.23 -12.57 -19.92
N GLU A 10 -14.69 -11.71 -19.02
CA GLU A 10 -13.26 -11.39 -18.97
C GLU A 10 -12.40 -12.66 -18.73
N LEU A 11 -12.81 -13.54 -17.82
CA LEU A 11 -12.08 -14.78 -17.53
C LEU A 11 -12.13 -15.78 -18.70
N MET A 12 -13.20 -15.80 -19.48
CA MET A 12 -13.34 -16.66 -20.65
C MET A 12 -12.47 -16.18 -21.83
N MET A 13 -12.24 -14.88 -21.97
CA MET A 13 -11.38 -14.32 -23.04
C MET A 13 -9.88 -14.35 -22.74
N LEU A 14 -9.53 -14.61 -21.48
CA LEU A 14 -8.18 -14.59 -20.95
C LEU A 14 -7.24 -15.66 -21.57
N PRO A 15 -7.66 -16.92 -21.76
CA PRO A 15 -6.84 -17.96 -22.39
C PRO A 15 -6.49 -17.64 -23.85
N ASP A 16 -7.45 -17.08 -24.60
CA ASP A 16 -7.27 -16.73 -26.01
C ASP A 16 -6.29 -15.55 -26.15
N TYR A 17 -6.41 -14.55 -25.28
CA TYR A 17 -5.48 -13.42 -25.18
C TYR A 17 -4.05 -13.90 -24.87
N PHE A 18 -3.88 -14.78 -23.87
CA PHE A 18 -2.58 -15.33 -23.56
C PHE A 18 -2.02 -16.21 -24.67
N SER A 19 -2.84 -16.99 -25.38
CA SER A 19 -2.39 -17.79 -26.52
C SER A 19 -1.88 -16.91 -27.66
N SER A 20 -2.52 -15.76 -27.89
CA SER A 20 -2.17 -14.79 -28.93
C SER A 20 -0.84 -14.11 -28.62
N ILE A 21 -0.64 -13.66 -27.38
CA ILE A 21 0.62 -13.03 -26.94
C ILE A 21 1.77 -14.02 -26.90
N THR A 22 1.51 -15.26 -26.50
CA THR A 22 2.54 -16.31 -26.45
C THR A 22 3.05 -16.66 -27.84
N LYS A 23 2.16 -16.64 -28.85
CA LYS A 23 2.51 -16.76 -30.27
C LYS A 23 3.30 -15.54 -30.77
N GLU A 24 2.87 -14.32 -30.46
CA GLU A 24 3.58 -13.09 -30.87
C GLU A 24 5.00 -12.98 -30.31
N LYS A 25 5.20 -13.33 -29.03
CA LYS A 25 6.51 -13.19 -28.36
C LYS A 25 7.47 -14.36 -28.55
N LYS A 26 7.15 -15.37 -29.37
CA LYS A 26 7.95 -16.61 -29.54
C LYS A 26 8.41 -17.22 -28.20
N LEU A 27 7.59 -17.13 -27.15
CA LEU A 27 7.90 -17.73 -25.86
C LEU A 27 7.26 -19.12 -25.86
N GLY A 28 8.06 -20.19 -25.99
CA GLY A 28 7.58 -21.58 -26.07
C GLY A 28 6.96 -22.11 -24.77
N LEU A 29 5.97 -21.40 -24.21
CA LEU A 29 5.31 -21.74 -22.96
C LEU A 29 3.89 -22.24 -23.24
N LYS A 30 3.67 -23.55 -23.08
CA LYS A 30 2.34 -24.17 -23.21
C LYS A 30 1.40 -23.80 -22.06
N LYS A 31 1.92 -23.26 -20.95
CA LYS A 31 1.14 -22.94 -19.74
C LYS A 31 1.81 -21.82 -18.95
N ILE A 32 1.02 -20.83 -18.51
CA ILE A 32 1.46 -19.80 -17.56
C ILE A 32 1.28 -20.37 -16.15
N THR A 33 2.38 -20.66 -15.44
CA THR A 33 2.37 -21.28 -14.11
C THR A 33 2.62 -20.29 -12.98
N LYS A 34 3.10 -19.07 -13.28
CA LYS A 34 3.41 -18.04 -12.30
C LYS A 34 2.52 -16.81 -12.50
N ILE A 35 1.92 -16.32 -11.42
CA ILE A 35 1.15 -15.07 -11.40
C ILE A 35 2.00 -13.88 -11.87
N SER A 36 3.30 -13.88 -11.55
CA SER A 36 4.23 -12.84 -12.00
C SER A 36 4.38 -12.79 -13.53
N ALA A 37 4.42 -13.96 -14.19
CA ALA A 37 4.48 -14.04 -15.65
C ALA A 37 3.17 -13.55 -16.28
N ALA A 38 2.02 -13.90 -15.71
CA ALA A 38 0.72 -13.38 -16.14
C ALA A 38 0.65 -11.83 -16.03
N CYS A 39 1.11 -11.27 -14.90
CA CYS A 39 1.16 -9.83 -14.68
C CYS A 39 2.06 -9.11 -15.68
N GLN A 40 3.23 -9.67 -16.00
CA GLN A 40 4.16 -9.09 -16.96
C GLN A 40 3.58 -9.06 -18.39
N LEU A 41 2.81 -10.09 -18.78
CA LEU A 41 2.15 -10.14 -20.08
C LEU A 41 0.99 -9.13 -20.17
N LEU A 42 0.20 -9.00 -19.11
CA LEU A 42 -0.88 -8.01 -19.03
C LEU A 42 -0.36 -6.58 -19.02
N ASN A 43 0.77 -6.32 -18.36
CA ASN A 43 1.40 -5.01 -18.35
C ASN A 43 2.22 -4.70 -19.62
N ALA A 44 2.50 -5.69 -20.46
CA ALA A 44 3.27 -5.49 -21.69
C ALA A 44 2.46 -4.84 -22.82
N GLN A 45 1.13 -4.88 -22.75
CA GLN A 45 0.24 -4.23 -23.71
C GLN A 45 -0.82 -3.43 -22.95
N GLN A 46 -0.93 -2.13 -23.24
CA GLN A 46 -1.87 -1.24 -22.55
C GLN A 46 -3.34 -1.67 -22.72
N ILE A 47 -3.66 -2.32 -23.85
CA ILE A 47 -4.99 -2.89 -24.14
C ILE A 47 -5.38 -4.00 -23.16
N GLY A 48 -4.43 -4.86 -22.76
CA GLY A 48 -4.73 -5.95 -21.81
C GLY A 48 -5.16 -5.43 -20.45
N LYS A 49 -4.60 -4.30 -20.01
CA LYS A 49 -4.95 -3.69 -18.73
C LYS A 49 -6.34 -3.04 -18.73
N THR A 50 -6.78 -2.50 -19.87
CA THR A 50 -8.11 -1.90 -20.02
C THR A 50 -9.20 -2.94 -20.30
N MET A 51 -8.86 -4.03 -20.98
CA MET A 51 -9.80 -5.11 -21.33
C MET A 51 -10.04 -6.10 -20.17
N PHE A 52 -9.09 -6.26 -19.26
CA PHE A 52 -9.18 -7.19 -18.13
C PHE A 52 -9.06 -6.43 -16.80
N TYR A 53 -9.90 -5.41 -16.61
CA TYR A 53 -9.79 -4.50 -15.47
C TYR A 53 -10.14 -5.20 -14.16
N GLU A 54 -11.22 -5.98 -14.11
CA GLU A 54 -11.64 -6.67 -12.89
C GLU A 54 -10.66 -7.80 -12.53
N TYR A 55 -10.11 -8.50 -13.52
CA TYR A 55 -9.03 -9.47 -13.29
C TYR A 55 -7.75 -8.81 -12.73
N CYS A 56 -7.32 -7.68 -13.28
CA CYS A 56 -6.16 -6.94 -12.78
C CYS A 56 -6.39 -6.46 -11.35
N LYS A 57 -7.60 -6.02 -11.02
CA LYS A 57 -8.01 -5.62 -9.67
C LYS A 57 -8.00 -6.79 -8.70
N LEU A 58 -8.48 -7.97 -9.11
CA LEU A 58 -8.41 -9.20 -8.30
C LEU A 58 -6.96 -9.60 -8.01
N ILE A 59 -6.07 -9.60 -9.02
CA ILE A 59 -4.65 -9.89 -8.82
C ILE A 59 -4.00 -8.85 -7.91
N THR A 60 -4.31 -7.58 -8.11
CA THR A 60 -3.80 -6.49 -7.26
C THR A 60 -4.25 -6.70 -5.83
N LEU A 61 -5.53 -7.02 -5.59
CA LEU A 61 -6.03 -7.37 -4.27
C LEU A 61 -5.28 -8.57 -3.70
N TYR A 62 -5.13 -9.65 -4.47
CA TYR A 62 -4.38 -10.84 -4.04
C TYR A 62 -2.91 -10.54 -3.67
N LEU A 63 -2.22 -9.67 -4.43
CA LEU A 63 -0.83 -9.27 -4.17
C LEU A 63 -0.68 -8.25 -3.04
N THR A 64 -1.71 -7.42 -2.80
CA THR A 64 -1.72 -6.38 -1.76
C THR A 64 -2.24 -6.88 -0.43
N VAL A 65 -3.14 -7.89 -0.44
CA VAL A 65 -3.55 -8.60 0.77
C VAL A 65 -2.26 -9.15 1.38
N PRO A 66 -1.89 -8.70 2.59
CA PRO A 66 -0.65 -9.10 3.20
C PRO A 66 -0.76 -10.59 3.53
N VAL A 67 -0.23 -11.43 2.65
CA VAL A 67 0.14 -12.82 3.00
C VAL A 67 1.20 -12.81 4.13
N ALA A 68 1.85 -11.66 4.34
CA ALA A 68 2.89 -11.45 5.34
C ALA A 68 2.33 -10.95 6.68
N THR A 69 2.18 -11.89 7.62
CA THR A 69 2.02 -11.61 9.07
C THR A 69 3.06 -10.63 9.60
N VAL A 70 4.24 -10.59 8.99
CA VAL A 70 5.41 -9.77 9.37
C VAL A 70 5.09 -8.28 9.53
N ILE A 71 4.22 -7.68 8.71
CA ILE A 71 3.87 -6.25 8.84
C ILE A 71 2.99 -6.02 10.08
N ALA A 72 2.04 -6.91 10.33
CA ALA A 72 1.21 -6.87 11.53
C ALA A 72 2.07 -7.13 12.78
N GLU A 73 2.95 -8.13 12.75
CA GLU A 73 3.90 -8.44 13.82
C GLU A 73 4.82 -7.26 14.13
N ARG A 74 5.35 -6.59 13.11
CA ARG A 74 6.13 -5.34 13.28
C ARG A 74 5.30 -4.26 13.97
N SER A 75 4.05 -4.08 13.55
CA SER A 75 3.14 -3.08 14.13
C SER A 75 2.79 -3.40 15.59
N PHE A 76 2.52 -4.67 15.92
CA PHE A 76 2.28 -5.14 17.28
C PHE A 76 3.53 -5.04 18.17
N SER A 77 4.71 -5.32 17.63
CA SER A 77 5.99 -5.14 18.34
C SER A 77 6.24 -3.66 18.68
N VAL A 78 5.97 -2.76 17.73
CA VAL A 78 6.01 -1.30 17.96
C VAL A 78 4.98 -0.87 19.01
N LEU A 79 3.76 -1.39 18.93
CA LEU A 79 2.71 -1.16 19.92
C LEU A 79 3.16 -1.57 21.33
N ASN A 80 3.75 -2.75 21.50
CA ASN A 80 4.26 -3.23 22.79
C ASN A 80 5.41 -2.37 23.34
N ARG A 81 6.23 -1.76 22.47
CA ARG A 81 7.26 -0.80 22.89
C ARG A 81 6.68 0.55 23.33
N ILE A 82 5.59 1.00 22.72
CA ILE A 82 4.95 2.30 23.02
C ILE A 82 4.01 2.19 24.22
N LYS A 83 3.18 1.14 24.27
CA LYS A 83 2.35 0.74 25.41
C LYS A 83 3.16 -0.17 26.33
N THR A 84 4.03 0.44 27.13
CA THR A 84 4.68 -0.28 28.22
C THR A 84 3.72 -0.53 29.37
N TYR A 85 3.98 -1.57 30.17
CA TYR A 85 3.18 -1.93 31.34
C TYR A 85 2.99 -0.77 32.34
N LEU A 86 3.96 0.13 32.45
CA LEU A 86 3.88 1.30 33.33
C LEU A 86 3.07 2.47 32.73
N ARG A 87 2.69 2.40 31.45
CA ARG A 87 1.99 3.47 30.72
C ARG A 87 0.59 3.03 30.28
N CYS A 88 -0.14 2.38 31.18
CA CYS A 88 -1.49 1.85 30.90
C CYS A 88 -2.59 2.93 30.79
N THR A 89 -2.34 4.17 31.22
CA THR A 89 -3.33 5.27 31.21
C THR A 89 -3.34 6.10 29.92
N MET A 90 -2.66 5.65 28.86
CA MET A 90 -2.57 6.40 27.61
C MET A 90 -3.88 6.31 26.80
N SER A 91 -4.47 7.47 26.47
CA SER A 91 -5.66 7.52 25.61
C SER A 91 -5.39 7.02 24.20
N GLN A 92 -6.41 6.48 23.53
CA GLN A 92 -6.29 5.97 22.17
C GLN A 92 -5.88 7.08 21.18
N GLN A 93 -6.39 8.30 21.37
CA GLN A 93 -6.00 9.46 20.56
C GLN A 93 -4.50 9.73 20.65
N ARG A 94 -3.97 9.81 21.88
CA ARG A 94 -2.53 10.02 22.08
C ARG A 94 -1.72 8.87 21.48
N LEU A 95 -2.19 7.62 21.62
CA LEU A 95 -1.52 6.45 21.08
C LEU A 95 -1.39 6.54 19.55
N ASN A 96 -2.48 6.85 18.87
CA ASN A 96 -2.50 6.99 17.42
C ASN A 96 -1.52 8.09 16.95
N HIS A 97 -1.48 9.24 17.63
CA HIS A 97 -0.55 10.33 17.30
C HIS A 97 0.93 9.95 17.48
N VAL A 98 1.26 8.98 18.35
CA VAL A 98 2.65 8.54 18.58
C VAL A 98 3.04 7.38 17.66
N ILE A 99 2.12 6.47 17.34
CA ILE A 99 2.42 5.29 16.53
C ILE A 99 2.72 5.66 15.08
N ILE A 100 1.95 6.58 14.49
CA ILE A 100 2.10 6.98 13.08
C ILE A 100 3.53 7.44 12.76
N PRO A 101 4.12 8.41 13.48
CA PRO A 101 5.51 8.81 13.24
C PRO A 101 6.53 7.70 13.58
N HIS A 102 6.21 6.77 14.49
CA HIS A 102 7.10 5.66 14.82
C HIS A 102 7.16 4.56 13.76
N ILE A 103 6.04 4.32 13.05
CA ILE A 103 5.98 3.36 11.94
C ILE A 103 6.57 3.99 10.66
N HIS A 104 6.31 5.28 10.43
CA HIS A 104 6.73 6.00 9.24
C HIS A 104 7.93 6.92 9.48
N LYS A 105 9.00 6.38 10.10
CA LYS A 105 10.21 7.16 10.41
C LYS A 105 10.85 7.75 9.15
N ASP A 106 10.94 6.98 8.07
CA ASP A 106 11.53 7.45 6.82
C ASP A 106 10.83 8.71 6.27
N LYS A 107 9.51 8.81 6.47
CA LYS A 107 8.74 10.00 6.08
C LYS A 107 8.95 11.14 7.07
N LEU A 108 9.06 10.83 8.37
CA LEU A 108 9.33 11.82 9.40
C LEU A 108 10.71 12.47 9.23
N ASP A 109 11.72 11.68 8.85
CA ASP A 109 13.08 12.15 8.61
C ASP A 109 13.18 13.09 7.40
N SER A 110 12.22 13.00 6.46
CA SER A 110 12.11 13.90 5.32
C SER A 110 11.41 15.23 5.61
N LEU A 111 10.83 15.39 6.80
CA LEU A 111 10.13 16.63 7.17
C LEU A 111 11.11 17.70 7.64
N ASP A 112 10.87 18.94 7.20
CA ASP A 112 11.60 20.10 7.71
C ASP A 112 11.13 20.47 9.12
N LEU A 113 11.94 20.12 10.11
CA LEU A 113 11.66 20.39 11.52
C LEU A 113 11.53 21.89 11.82
N ASN A 114 12.20 22.76 11.05
CA ASN A 114 12.11 24.21 11.27
C ASN A 114 10.72 24.71 10.90
N SER A 115 10.18 24.26 9.76
CA SER A 115 8.80 24.58 9.34
C SER A 115 7.75 24.09 10.35
N VAL A 116 7.94 22.89 10.92
CA VAL A 116 7.02 22.33 11.91
C VAL A 116 7.11 23.11 13.22
N CYS A 117 8.32 23.50 13.62
CA CYS A 117 8.55 24.30 14.83
C CYS A 117 7.90 25.68 14.71
N SER A 118 8.10 26.35 13.57
CA SER A 118 7.51 27.67 13.33
C SER A 118 5.98 27.61 13.30
N ASP A 119 5.38 26.57 12.68
CA ASP A 119 3.92 26.37 12.74
C ASP A 119 3.45 26.12 14.18
N PHE A 120 4.14 25.26 14.95
CA PHE A 120 3.79 24.98 16.36
C PHE A 120 3.83 26.23 17.25
N ILE A 121 4.85 27.07 17.06
CA ILE A 121 5.02 28.35 17.76
C ILE A 121 3.90 29.32 17.34
N SER A 122 3.59 29.40 16.05
CA SER A 122 2.58 30.31 15.52
C SER A 122 1.17 30.10 16.10
N LYS A 123 0.83 28.87 16.51
CA LYS A 123 -0.50 28.52 17.04
C LYS A 123 -0.81 29.10 18.42
N ASN A 124 0.16 29.61 19.18
CA ASN A 124 -0.09 30.12 20.53
C ASN A 124 0.86 31.27 20.87
N GLU A 125 0.30 32.42 21.27
CA GLU A 125 1.06 33.61 21.67
C GLU A 125 2.02 33.33 22.84
N ASN A 126 1.63 32.49 23.81
CA ASN A 126 2.52 32.07 24.90
C ASN A 126 3.71 31.24 24.41
N ARG A 127 3.58 30.56 23.27
CA ARG A 127 4.70 29.82 22.66
C ARG A 127 5.64 30.76 21.92
N LYS A 128 5.10 31.78 21.24
CA LYS A 128 5.91 32.83 20.60
C LYS A 128 6.78 33.57 21.62
N THR A 129 6.23 33.91 22.77
CA THR A 129 6.99 34.60 23.82
C THR A 129 8.05 33.71 24.46
N PHE A 130 7.77 32.41 24.62
CA PHE A 130 8.70 31.47 25.26
C PHE A 130 9.82 30.97 24.33
N PHE A 131 9.48 30.60 23.09
CA PHE A 131 10.41 30.01 22.13
C PHE A 131 11.05 31.04 21.18
N GLY A 132 10.50 32.25 21.09
CA GLY A 132 10.97 33.28 20.16
C GLY A 132 10.59 33.01 18.70
N ALA A 133 11.24 33.71 17.76
CA ALA A 133 11.16 33.42 16.34
C ALA A 133 12.19 32.34 15.99
N VAL A 134 11.72 31.22 15.44
CA VAL A 134 12.52 30.11 14.91
C VAL A 134 12.50 30.16 13.39
#